data_AF-A0A3C1KQ05-F1
#
_entry.id   AF-A0A3C1KQ05-F1
#
_cell.length_a   1.000
_cell.length_b   1.000
_cell.length_c   1.000
_cell.angle_alpha   90.00
_cell.angle_beta   90.00
_cell.angle_gamma   90.00
#
_symmetry.space_group_name_H-M   'P 1'
#
loop_
_entity.id
_entity.type
_entity.pdbx_description
1 polymer ?
#
loop_
_entity_poly.entity_id
_entity_poly.type
_entity_poly.pdbx_seq_one_letter_code
_entity_poly.pdbx_strand_id
1 'polypeptide(L)'
;MPIPYLPHLRNPTVLSMGLAPLNAHTWIEPDDALPRFFGHKQAVRSRLGSRVFRALPASLPAQREASQLLAAHLERDHPGFYRRDGAFLHSAAGAISVDAQSAEPLWAISLAVADDLLLLQQRDDEYLLTAASLCSPSHWRLEDKFEQPLTAIHGDVPGFAHTLQPRVNRFLQHLRPEHPVVRFNWGLQCGDALCVRENGAATG
;
A
#
# COMPACT_ATOMS: atom_id res chain seq x y z
N MET A 1 -4.80 13.90 -19.49
CA MET A 1 -5.63 13.72 -18.27
C MET A 1 -5.15 14.71 -17.22
N PRO A 2 -6.05 15.36 -16.46
CA PRO A 2 -5.63 16.22 -15.36
C PRO A 2 -4.91 15.37 -14.29
N ILE A 3 -3.84 15.91 -13.70
CA ILE A 3 -3.08 15.25 -12.63
C ILE A 3 -3.91 15.39 -11.34
N PRO A 4 -4.46 14.31 -10.74
CA PRO A 4 -5.43 14.42 -9.65
C PRO A 4 -4.84 14.95 -8.34
N TYR A 5 -3.53 14.77 -8.14
CA TYR A 5 -2.86 15.07 -6.89
C TYR A 5 -1.65 15.99 -7.16
N LEU A 6 -1.80 17.29 -6.86
CA LEU A 6 -0.69 18.24 -6.88
C LEU A 6 -0.31 18.63 -5.43
N PRO A 7 0.89 18.28 -4.96
CA PRO A 7 1.37 18.68 -3.65
C PRO A 7 1.95 20.10 -3.70
N HIS A 8 1.13 21.12 -3.94
CA HIS A 8 1.60 22.51 -3.86
C HIS A 8 1.62 22.99 -2.40
N LEU A 9 2.66 22.58 -1.66
CA LEU A 9 2.94 23.10 -0.32
C LEU A 9 3.49 24.53 -0.40
N ARG A 10 2.84 25.47 0.28
CA ARG A 10 3.33 26.85 0.44
C ARG A 10 4.41 27.00 1.52
N ASN A 11 4.59 25.98 2.38
CA ASN A 11 5.54 26.03 3.48
C ASN A 11 6.26 24.68 3.68
N PRO A 12 7.51 24.54 3.24
CA PRO A 12 8.24 23.27 3.21
C PRO A 12 8.72 22.78 4.58
N THR A 13 8.63 23.58 5.64
CA THR A 13 9.18 23.25 6.97
C THR A 13 8.19 22.60 7.94
N VAL A 14 6.93 22.37 7.54
CA VAL A 14 5.91 21.82 8.45
C VAL A 14 5.86 20.30 8.33
N LEU A 15 6.61 19.63 9.22
CA LEU A 15 6.42 18.20 9.52
C LEU A 15 5.04 18.03 10.19
N SER A 16 4.01 17.75 9.40
CA SER A 16 2.63 17.55 9.85
C SER A 16 2.08 16.21 9.40
N MET A 17 1.03 15.72 10.08
CA MET A 17 0.41 14.43 9.71
C MET A 17 -0.32 14.49 8.36
N GLY A 18 -0.81 15.67 7.95
CA GLY A 18 -1.43 15.87 6.64
C GLY A 18 -2.67 15.00 6.38
N LEU A 19 -3.37 14.56 7.43
CA LEU A 19 -4.52 13.66 7.34
C LEU A 19 -5.76 14.43 6.89
N ALA A 20 -6.49 13.85 5.94
CA ALA A 20 -7.83 14.25 5.54
C ALA A 20 -8.78 13.05 5.67
N PRO A 21 -10.07 13.27 5.99
CA PRO A 21 -11.08 12.22 5.88
C PRO A 21 -11.12 11.69 4.44
N LEU A 22 -11.24 10.37 4.30
CA LEU A 22 -11.40 9.70 3.01
C LEU A 22 -12.87 9.28 2.86
N ASN A 23 -13.46 9.54 1.69
CA ASN A 23 -14.76 8.97 1.39
C ASN A 23 -14.58 7.46 1.15
N ALA A 24 -15.30 6.64 1.92
CA ALA A 24 -15.22 5.18 1.83
C ALA A 24 -15.57 4.64 0.43
N HIS A 25 -16.41 5.36 -0.33
CA HIS A 25 -16.76 5.00 -1.72
C HIS A 25 -15.66 5.31 -2.74
N THR A 26 -14.61 6.02 -2.34
CA THR A 26 -13.50 6.41 -3.23
C THR A 26 -12.14 6.07 -2.62
N TRP A 27 -12.08 5.04 -1.74
CA TRP A 27 -10.85 4.81 -0.97
C TRP A 27 -9.65 4.34 -1.81
N ILE A 28 -9.93 3.63 -2.91
CA ILE A 28 -8.99 3.04 -3.86
C ILE A 28 -9.68 3.16 -5.22
N GLU A 29 -8.96 3.71 -6.19
CA GLU A 29 -9.46 4.06 -7.50
C GLU A 29 -8.92 3.05 -8.54
N PRO A 30 -9.72 2.69 -9.58
CA PRO A 30 -9.21 1.92 -10.71
C PRO A 30 -8.15 2.72 -11.48
N ASP A 31 -7.28 1.99 -12.19
CA ASP A 31 -6.27 2.58 -13.06
C ASP A 31 -6.34 1.91 -14.45
N ASP A 32 -6.47 2.71 -15.51
CA ASP A 32 -6.47 2.21 -16.89
C ASP A 32 -5.15 1.50 -17.26
N ALA A 33 -4.04 1.88 -16.60
CA ALA A 33 -2.74 1.24 -16.72
C ALA A 33 -2.57 0.02 -15.79
N LEU A 34 -3.64 -0.49 -15.17
CA LEU A 34 -3.58 -1.71 -14.34
C LEU A 34 -2.82 -2.88 -14.99
N PRO A 35 -2.92 -3.17 -16.30
CA PRO A 35 -2.11 -4.22 -16.93
C PRO A 35 -0.59 -4.01 -16.77
N ARG A 36 -0.11 -2.76 -16.81
CA ARG A 36 1.29 -2.41 -16.57
C ARG A 36 1.68 -2.75 -15.13
N PHE A 37 0.86 -2.35 -14.15
CA PHE A 37 1.15 -2.60 -12.73
C PHE A 37 1.03 -4.07 -12.34
N PHE A 38 0.05 -4.78 -12.91
CA PHE A 38 -0.10 -6.23 -12.76
C PHE A 38 1.12 -6.98 -13.28
N GLY A 39 1.56 -6.67 -14.52
CA GLY A 39 2.78 -7.24 -15.10
C GLY A 39 4.02 -6.92 -14.27
N HIS A 40 4.15 -5.67 -13.80
CA HIS A 40 5.23 -5.23 -12.92
C HIS A 40 5.27 -6.02 -11.61
N LYS A 41 4.15 -6.13 -10.88
CA LYS A 41 4.05 -6.88 -9.63
C LYS A 41 4.49 -8.33 -9.81
N GLN A 42 3.97 -9.01 -10.83
CA GLN A 42 4.37 -10.39 -11.13
C GLN A 42 5.86 -10.52 -11.46
N ALA A 43 6.39 -9.65 -12.32
CA ALA A 43 7.80 -9.68 -12.71
C ALA A 43 8.73 -9.43 -11.52
N VAL A 44 8.40 -8.44 -10.68
CA VAL A 44 9.20 -8.10 -9.50
C VAL A 44 9.10 -9.19 -8.44
N ARG A 45 7.92 -9.78 -8.20
CA ARG A 45 7.75 -10.92 -7.29
C ARG A 45 8.52 -12.14 -7.76
N SER A 46 8.51 -12.45 -9.05
CA SER A 46 9.32 -13.53 -9.63
C SER A 46 10.81 -13.32 -9.37
N ARG A 47 11.30 -12.08 -9.53
CA ARG A 47 12.71 -11.73 -9.34
C ARG A 47 13.15 -11.66 -7.88
N LEU A 48 12.30 -11.14 -6.99
CA LEU A 48 12.69 -10.74 -5.64
C LEU A 48 12.02 -11.56 -4.52
N GLY A 49 11.01 -12.36 -4.85
CA GLY A 49 10.33 -13.26 -3.91
C GLY A 49 9.89 -12.54 -2.65
N SER A 50 10.37 -13.04 -1.49
CA SER A 50 9.98 -12.55 -0.16
C SER A 50 10.43 -11.13 0.17
N ARG A 51 11.20 -10.48 -0.71
CA ARG A 51 11.64 -9.08 -0.58
C ARG A 51 10.62 -8.06 -1.11
N VAL A 52 9.54 -8.51 -1.73
CA VAL A 52 8.44 -7.64 -2.20
C VAL A 52 7.05 -8.13 -1.82
N PHE A 53 6.93 -9.40 -1.41
CA PHE A 53 5.74 -9.84 -0.70
C PHE A 53 6.12 -10.73 0.47
N ARG A 54 5.65 -10.40 1.67
CA ARG A 54 5.92 -11.17 2.87
C ARG A 54 4.75 -11.05 3.80
N ALA A 55 4.42 -12.13 4.49
CA ALA A 55 3.33 -12.15 5.45
C ALA A 55 3.62 -13.13 6.58
N LEU A 56 3.32 -12.72 7.81
CA LEU A 56 3.31 -13.60 8.97
C LEU A 56 2.09 -14.53 8.92
N PRO A 57 2.18 -15.79 9.37
CA PRO A 57 1.01 -16.66 9.50
C PRO A 57 -0.12 -16.02 10.33
N ALA A 58 0.23 -15.30 11.40
CA ALA A 58 -0.71 -14.60 12.27
C ALA A 58 -1.47 -13.44 11.59
N SER A 59 -1.02 -12.98 10.42
CA SER A 59 -1.68 -11.93 9.64
C SER A 59 -2.78 -12.46 8.72
N LEU A 60 -2.89 -13.78 8.53
CA LEU A 60 -3.83 -14.37 7.57
C LEU A 60 -5.29 -13.92 7.75
N PRO A 61 -5.85 -13.79 8.98
CA PRO A 61 -7.19 -13.24 9.16
C PRO A 61 -7.33 -11.82 8.60
N ALA A 62 -6.37 -10.93 8.90
CA ALA A 62 -6.36 -9.55 8.41
C ALA A 62 -6.17 -9.48 6.89
N GLN A 63 -5.39 -10.38 6.30
CA GLN A 63 -5.26 -10.48 4.85
C GLN A 63 -6.58 -10.85 4.17
N ARG A 64 -7.33 -11.79 4.75
CA ARG A 64 -8.65 -12.19 4.23
C ARG A 64 -9.66 -11.04 4.34
N GLU A 65 -9.69 -10.36 5.47
CA GLU A 65 -10.53 -9.18 5.69
C GLU A 65 -10.21 -8.08 4.67
N ALA A 66 -8.93 -7.71 4.53
CA ALA A 66 -8.50 -6.69 3.58
C ALA A 66 -8.85 -7.07 2.13
N SER A 67 -8.66 -8.34 1.76
CA SER A 67 -9.03 -8.87 0.44
C SER A 67 -10.53 -8.78 0.19
N GLN A 68 -11.36 -9.18 1.15
CA GLN A 68 -12.81 -9.13 1.05
C GLN A 68 -13.33 -7.69 0.97
N LEU A 69 -12.82 -6.79 1.82
CA LEU A 69 -13.19 -5.37 1.83
C LEU A 69 -12.83 -4.69 0.51
N LEU A 70 -11.59 -4.90 0.03
CA LEU A 70 -11.15 -4.31 -1.22
C LEU A 70 -11.90 -4.89 -2.42
N ALA A 71 -12.12 -6.20 -2.49
CA ALA A 71 -12.90 -6.79 -3.57
C ALA A 71 -14.35 -6.30 -3.59
N ALA A 72 -14.98 -6.16 -2.42
CA ALA A 72 -16.33 -5.63 -2.30
C ALA A 72 -16.40 -4.14 -2.70
N HIS A 73 -15.40 -3.34 -2.32
CA HIS A 73 -15.27 -1.95 -2.75
C HIS A 73 -15.14 -1.84 -4.27
N LEU A 74 -14.20 -2.56 -4.87
CA LEU A 74 -13.94 -2.50 -6.32
C LEU A 74 -15.17 -2.90 -7.14
N GLU A 75 -15.91 -3.92 -6.71
CA GLU A 75 -17.13 -4.35 -7.37
C GLU A 75 -18.29 -3.36 -7.20
N ARG A 76 -18.52 -2.88 -5.98
CA ARG A 76 -19.66 -2.01 -5.65
C ARG A 76 -19.48 -0.62 -6.22
N ASP A 77 -18.32 -0.02 -6.01
CA ASP A 77 -18.09 1.40 -6.28
C ASP A 77 -17.46 1.63 -7.67
N HIS A 78 -16.91 0.58 -8.30
CA HIS A 78 -16.33 0.64 -9.65
C HIS A 78 -16.85 -0.46 -10.61
N PRO A 79 -18.18 -0.65 -10.76
CA PRO A 79 -18.77 -1.76 -11.53
C PRO A 79 -18.51 -1.70 -13.05
N GLY A 80 -18.10 -0.55 -13.57
CA GLY A 80 -17.65 -0.39 -14.96
C GLY A 80 -16.25 -0.95 -15.21
N PHE A 81 -15.43 -1.07 -14.16
CA PHE A 81 -14.06 -1.57 -14.21
C PHE A 81 -13.92 -2.99 -13.66
N TYR A 82 -14.73 -3.36 -12.67
CA TYR A 82 -14.64 -4.66 -12.02
C TYR A 82 -15.95 -5.44 -12.05
N ARG A 83 -15.84 -6.76 -12.19
CA ARG A 83 -16.96 -7.69 -12.14
C ARG A 83 -16.55 -8.94 -11.37
N ARG A 84 -17.40 -9.41 -10.46
CA ARG A 84 -17.22 -10.70 -9.80
C ARG A 84 -17.85 -11.84 -10.60
N ASP A 85 -17.14 -12.96 -10.70
CA ASP A 85 -17.65 -14.24 -11.21
C ASP A 85 -17.24 -15.35 -10.23
N GLY A 86 -18.18 -15.73 -9.36
CA GLY A 86 -17.92 -16.67 -8.27
C GLY A 86 -16.79 -16.21 -7.34
N ALA A 87 -15.70 -16.97 -7.31
CA ALA A 87 -14.50 -16.65 -6.53
C ALA A 87 -13.57 -15.64 -7.21
N PHE A 88 -13.78 -15.34 -8.49
CA PHE A 88 -12.88 -14.51 -9.27
C PHE A 88 -13.37 -13.06 -9.33
N LEU A 89 -12.44 -12.11 -9.23
CA LEU A 89 -12.68 -10.71 -9.54
C LEU A 89 -11.96 -10.36 -10.85
N HIS A 90 -12.74 -9.95 -11.84
CA HIS A 90 -12.27 -9.59 -13.17
C HIS A 90 -12.13 -8.08 -13.31
N SER A 91 -11.01 -7.62 -13.89
CA SER A 91 -10.83 -6.23 -14.32
C SER A 91 -11.01 -6.07 -15.83
N ALA A 92 -11.78 -5.06 -16.23
CA ALA A 92 -12.02 -4.68 -17.62
C ALA A 92 -10.77 -4.09 -18.31
N ALA A 93 -9.82 -3.55 -17.56
CA ALA A 93 -8.64 -2.87 -18.10
C ALA A 93 -7.65 -3.80 -18.82
N GLY A 94 -7.81 -5.13 -18.72
CA GLY A 94 -6.94 -6.08 -19.43
C GLY A 94 -7.23 -7.56 -19.19
N ALA A 95 -8.48 -7.92 -18.88
CA ALA A 95 -8.90 -9.28 -18.57
C ALA A 95 -8.07 -9.95 -17.44
N ILE A 96 -7.68 -9.17 -16.43
CA ILE A 96 -7.04 -9.70 -15.22
C ILE A 96 -8.12 -10.39 -14.39
N SER A 97 -7.84 -11.60 -13.93
CA SER A 97 -8.69 -12.36 -13.01
C SER A 97 -7.90 -12.68 -11.75
N VAL A 98 -8.43 -12.32 -10.58
CA VAL A 98 -7.81 -12.63 -9.29
C VAL A 98 -8.73 -13.55 -8.48
N ASP A 99 -8.14 -14.59 -7.88
CA ASP A 99 -8.86 -15.55 -7.05
C ASP A 99 -8.98 -15.05 -5.60
N ALA A 100 -10.21 -14.81 -5.15
CA ALA A 100 -10.51 -14.40 -3.79
C ALA A 100 -10.31 -15.53 -2.76
N GLN A 101 -10.18 -16.79 -3.20
CA GLN A 101 -9.92 -17.97 -2.36
C GLN A 101 -8.43 -18.35 -2.28
N SER A 102 -7.55 -17.52 -2.85
CA SER A 102 -6.10 -17.73 -2.81
C SER A 102 -5.56 -17.99 -1.39
N ALA A 103 -4.58 -18.89 -1.30
CA ALA A 103 -3.82 -19.14 -0.08
C ALA A 103 -2.95 -17.94 0.36
N GLU A 104 -2.69 -16.98 -0.54
CA GLU A 104 -2.04 -15.70 -0.28
C GLU A 104 -3.03 -14.54 -0.58
N PRO A 105 -4.04 -14.29 0.28
CA PRO A 105 -5.16 -13.38 -0.03
C PRO A 105 -4.71 -11.95 -0.34
N LEU A 106 -3.72 -11.45 0.42
CA LEU A 106 -3.19 -10.10 0.20
C LEU A 106 -2.43 -9.98 -1.12
N TRP A 107 -1.68 -11.01 -1.50
CA TRP A 107 -1.01 -11.02 -2.80
C TRP A 107 -2.04 -11.00 -3.93
N ALA A 108 -3.01 -11.90 -3.89
CA ALA A 108 -4.04 -12.04 -4.92
C ALA A 108 -4.82 -10.74 -5.12
N ILE A 109 -5.32 -10.11 -4.05
CA ILE A 109 -6.07 -8.85 -4.20
C ILE A 109 -5.17 -7.69 -4.61
N SER A 110 -3.89 -7.68 -4.21
CA SER A 110 -2.95 -6.63 -4.63
C SER A 110 -2.76 -6.60 -6.14
N LEU A 111 -3.01 -7.69 -6.86
CA LEU A 111 -2.94 -7.74 -8.32
C LEU A 111 -4.13 -7.04 -9.00
N ALA A 112 -5.23 -6.79 -8.28
CA ALA A 112 -6.40 -6.10 -8.83
C ALA A 112 -6.26 -4.57 -8.80
N VAL A 113 -5.22 -4.02 -8.18
CA VAL A 113 -5.00 -2.57 -8.00
C VAL A 113 -3.57 -2.18 -8.38
N ALA A 114 -3.32 -0.91 -8.69
CA ALA A 114 -1.98 -0.41 -8.98
C ALA A 114 -1.12 -0.32 -7.70
N ASP A 115 -1.74 0.06 -6.59
CA ASP A 115 -1.12 0.41 -5.31
C ASP A 115 -0.41 -0.74 -4.60
N ASP A 116 0.61 -0.42 -3.82
CA ASP A 116 1.19 -1.33 -2.83
C ASP A 116 0.28 -1.43 -1.60
N LEU A 117 0.10 -2.64 -1.06
CA LEU A 117 -0.79 -2.91 0.07
C LEU A 117 0.00 -3.43 1.27
N LEU A 118 -0.12 -2.75 2.41
CA LEU A 118 0.57 -3.10 3.65
C LEU A 118 -0.44 -3.26 4.78
N LEU A 119 -0.26 -4.29 5.62
CA LEU A 119 -1.06 -4.54 6.80
C LEU A 119 -0.25 -4.27 8.05
N LEU A 120 -0.79 -3.38 8.87
CA LEU A 120 -0.31 -3.07 10.19
C LEU A 120 -1.24 -3.70 11.23
N GLN A 121 -0.69 -4.46 12.18
CA GLN A 121 -1.47 -5.01 13.28
C GLN A 121 -0.96 -4.49 14.62
N GLN A 122 -1.89 -4.14 15.49
CA GLN A 122 -1.55 -3.72 16.85
C GLN A 122 -0.90 -4.88 17.62
N ARG A 123 0.21 -4.58 18.28
CA ARG A 123 0.87 -5.38 19.32
C ARG A 123 1.28 -4.41 20.41
N ASP A 124 0.72 -4.61 21.60
CA ASP A 124 0.88 -3.68 22.73
C ASP A 124 0.49 -2.24 22.31
N ASP A 125 1.39 -1.28 22.51
CA ASP A 125 1.19 0.14 22.20
C ASP A 125 1.63 0.54 20.77
N GLU A 126 2.08 -0.41 19.94
CA GLU A 126 2.59 -0.14 18.60
C GLU A 126 1.87 -0.97 17.52
N TYR A 127 2.07 -0.54 16.26
CA TYR A 127 1.57 -1.24 15.08
C TYR A 127 2.75 -1.82 14.30
N LEU A 128 2.73 -3.13 14.07
CA LEU A 128 3.80 -3.85 13.37
C LEU A 128 3.38 -4.14 11.93
N LEU A 129 4.34 -4.07 11.01
CA LEU A 129 4.15 -4.50 9.62
C LEU A 129 4.15 -6.04 9.54
N THR A 130 2.96 -6.64 9.47
CA THR A 130 2.79 -8.09 9.54
C THR A 130 2.53 -8.74 8.18
N ALA A 131 2.09 -7.97 7.18
CA ALA A 131 2.02 -8.42 5.79
C ALA A 131 2.19 -7.25 4.82
N ALA A 132 2.76 -7.50 3.65
CA ALA A 132 2.93 -6.50 2.60
C ALA A 132 2.99 -7.12 1.20
N SER A 133 2.39 -6.43 0.24
CA SER A 133 2.71 -6.47 -1.19
C SER A 133 3.30 -5.10 -1.55
N LEU A 134 4.64 -5.03 -1.62
CA LEU A 134 5.43 -3.82 -1.80
C LEU A 134 6.30 -3.95 -3.06
N CYS A 135 5.70 -3.64 -4.22
CA CYS A 135 6.35 -3.77 -5.52
C CYS A 135 6.82 -2.44 -6.10
N SER A 136 6.34 -1.30 -5.60
CA SER A 136 6.70 0.03 -6.09
C SER A 136 7.06 1.03 -4.97
N PRO A 137 8.03 0.70 -4.08
CA PRO A 137 8.35 1.53 -2.93
C PRO A 137 9.08 2.82 -3.29
N SER A 138 8.81 3.90 -2.55
CA SER A 138 9.57 5.15 -2.63
C SER A 138 10.84 5.09 -1.76
N HIS A 139 11.93 4.54 -2.31
CA HIS A 139 13.28 4.53 -1.70
C HIS A 139 13.40 3.78 -0.36
N TRP A 140 12.66 2.68 -0.19
CA TRP A 140 12.89 1.76 0.94
C TRP A 140 12.63 0.30 0.52
N ARG A 141 13.10 -0.64 1.34
CA ARG A 141 13.02 -2.07 1.03
C ARG A 141 12.24 -2.80 2.11
N LEU A 142 11.38 -3.73 1.68
CA LEU A 142 10.51 -4.48 2.59
C LEU A 142 11.33 -5.24 3.64
N GLU A 143 12.41 -5.88 3.23
CA GLU A 143 13.23 -6.70 4.14
C GLU A 143 13.92 -5.91 5.25
N ASP A 144 14.09 -4.60 5.09
CA ASP A 144 14.74 -3.75 6.09
C ASP A 144 13.72 -3.30 7.16
N LYS A 145 12.41 -3.41 6.86
CA LYS A 145 11.32 -2.83 7.67
C LYS A 145 10.22 -3.83 8.05
N PHE A 146 10.26 -5.05 7.53
CA PHE A 146 9.26 -6.09 7.85
C PHE A 146 9.36 -6.51 9.31
N GLU A 147 8.20 -6.81 9.94
CA GLU A 147 8.06 -7.12 11.36
C GLU A 147 8.51 -6.01 12.33
N GLN A 148 8.91 -4.85 11.81
CA GLN A 148 9.27 -3.71 12.65
C GLN A 148 8.02 -2.96 13.09
N PRO A 149 8.03 -2.36 14.31
CA PRO A 149 7.01 -1.42 14.71
C PRO A 149 7.08 -0.15 13.86
N LEU A 150 5.95 0.54 13.73
CA LEU A 150 5.82 1.75 12.92
C LEU A 150 6.87 2.82 13.25
N THR A 151 7.26 2.91 14.52
CA THR A 151 8.34 3.79 14.98
C THR A 151 9.66 3.46 14.29
N ALA A 152 10.07 2.19 14.28
CA ALA A 152 11.31 1.74 13.66
C ALA A 152 11.24 1.86 12.12
N ILE A 153 10.08 1.59 11.51
CA ILE A 153 9.84 1.80 10.07
C ILE A 153 10.16 3.25 9.65
N HIS A 154 9.91 4.23 10.52
CA HIS A 154 10.13 5.65 10.27
C HIS A 154 11.42 6.21 10.91
N GLY A 155 12.30 5.36 11.44
CA GLY A 155 13.51 5.78 12.16
C GLY A 155 14.44 6.70 11.34
N ASP A 156 14.49 6.50 10.02
CA ASP A 156 15.32 7.29 9.10
C ASP A 156 14.75 8.68 8.79
N VAL A 157 13.50 8.97 9.18
CA VAL A 157 12.84 10.23 8.88
C VAL A 157 13.27 11.29 9.91
N PRO A 158 14.01 12.34 9.51
CA PRO A 158 14.52 13.33 10.46
C PRO A 158 13.40 14.01 11.25
N GLY A 159 13.51 14.00 12.58
CA GLY A 159 12.53 14.61 13.48
C GLY A 159 11.23 13.83 13.71
N PHE A 160 11.06 12.65 13.08
CA PHE A 160 9.84 11.85 13.23
C PHE A 160 9.58 11.42 14.68
N ALA A 161 10.58 10.81 15.32
CA ALA A 161 10.45 10.27 16.68
C ALA A 161 10.02 11.33 17.70
N HIS A 162 10.58 12.54 17.60
CA HIS A 162 10.30 13.62 18.56
C HIS A 162 9.00 14.39 18.26
N THR A 163 8.58 14.47 16.99
CA THR A 163 7.49 15.39 16.58
C THR A 163 6.22 14.67 16.13
N LEU A 164 6.35 13.62 15.33
CA LEU A 164 5.21 12.93 14.72
C LEU A 164 4.83 11.64 15.42
N GLN A 165 5.79 10.86 15.91
CA GLN A 165 5.52 9.52 16.46
C GLN A 165 4.42 9.54 17.54
N PRO A 166 4.44 10.42 18.57
CA PRO A 166 3.37 10.43 19.58
C PRO A 166 1.99 10.76 18.98
N ARG A 167 1.94 11.59 17.93
CA ARG A 167 0.71 11.98 17.24
C ARG A 167 0.18 10.85 16.36
N VAL A 168 1.07 10.16 15.65
CA VAL A 168 0.75 9.00 14.81
C VAL A 168 0.24 7.83 15.66
N ASN A 169 0.92 7.50 16.75
CA ASN A 169 0.49 6.42 17.64
C ASN A 169 -0.90 6.70 18.23
N ARG A 170 -1.11 7.92 18.74
CA ARG A 170 -2.43 8.35 19.22
C ARG A 170 -3.47 8.27 18.11
N PHE A 171 -3.15 8.74 16.90
CA PHE A 171 -4.07 8.68 15.77
C PHE A 171 -4.50 7.24 15.46
N LEU A 172 -3.54 6.32 15.32
CA LEU A 172 -3.85 4.92 15.00
C LEU A 172 -4.67 4.23 16.09
N GLN A 173 -4.37 4.48 17.36
CA GLN A 173 -5.16 3.97 18.50
C GLN A 173 -6.63 4.42 18.49
N HIS A 174 -6.94 5.56 17.84
CA HIS A 174 -8.29 6.12 17.76
C HIS A 174 -8.93 5.96 16.38
N LEU A 175 -8.24 5.34 15.41
CA LEU A 175 -8.76 5.10 14.07
C LEU A 175 -9.92 4.11 14.14
N ARG A 176 -11.05 4.47 13.53
CA ARG A 176 -12.28 3.65 13.51
C ARG A 176 -12.49 3.06 12.12
N PRO A 177 -12.97 1.80 12.00
CA PRO A 177 -13.16 1.14 10.71
C PRO A 177 -13.95 1.97 9.67
N GLU A 178 -14.99 2.68 10.10
CA GLU A 178 -15.90 3.44 9.23
C GLU A 178 -15.39 4.85 8.89
N HIS A 179 -14.22 5.23 9.41
CA HIS A 179 -13.65 6.57 9.25
C HIS A 179 -12.25 6.48 8.64
N PRO A 180 -12.12 6.02 7.38
CA PRO A 180 -10.83 5.95 6.73
C PRO A 180 -10.26 7.36 6.53
N VAL A 181 -8.94 7.44 6.49
CA VAL A 181 -8.20 8.68 6.27
C VAL A 181 -7.26 8.52 5.09
N VAL A 182 -6.92 9.65 4.48
CA VAL A 182 -5.91 9.74 3.43
C VAL A 182 -4.89 10.81 3.79
N ARG A 183 -3.64 10.58 3.39
CA ARG A 183 -2.60 11.60 3.36
C ARG A 183 -1.82 11.47 2.06
N PHE A 184 -1.31 12.59 1.59
CA PHE A 184 -0.45 12.61 0.41
C PHE A 184 1.01 12.73 0.83
N ASN A 185 1.85 11.94 0.18
CA ASN A 185 3.29 12.03 0.25
C ASN A 185 3.82 12.19 -1.17
N TRP A 186 4.97 12.83 -1.34
CA TRP A 186 5.59 12.98 -2.65
C TRP A 186 7.11 12.98 -2.53
N GLY A 187 7.76 12.60 -3.63
CA GLY A 187 9.20 12.63 -3.80
C GLY A 187 9.52 12.72 -5.29
N LEU A 188 10.79 12.98 -5.60
CA LEU A 188 11.28 12.99 -6.98
C LEU A 188 12.17 11.79 -7.18
N GLN A 189 12.00 11.11 -8.32
CA GLN A 189 12.82 9.99 -8.73
C GLN A 189 13.31 10.21 -10.16
N CYS A 190 14.53 9.77 -10.45
CA CYS A 190 15.03 9.73 -11.82
C CYS A 190 14.42 8.54 -12.57
N GLY A 191 13.90 8.79 -13.78
CA GLY A 191 13.28 7.76 -14.63
C GLY A 191 11.90 7.31 -14.14
N ASP A 192 11.35 6.30 -14.81
CA ASP A 192 10.00 5.77 -14.57
C ASP A 192 9.99 4.35 -13.95
N ALA A 193 11.14 3.91 -13.44
CA ALA A 193 11.27 2.61 -12.80
C ALA A 193 10.42 2.56 -11.52
N LEU A 194 9.44 1.67 -11.48
CA LEU A 194 8.53 1.57 -10.34
C LEU A 194 9.19 0.96 -9.09
N CYS A 195 10.19 0.07 -9.27
CA CYS A 195 10.94 -0.57 -8.18
C CYS A 195 12.42 -0.22 -8.28
N VAL A 196 12.81 0.93 -7.74
CA VAL A 196 14.22 1.30 -7.61
C VAL A 196 14.78 0.67 -6.35
N ARG A 197 15.89 -0.05 -6.51
CA ARG A 197 16.67 -0.60 -5.41
C ARG A 197 18.06 -0.04 -5.60
N GLU A 198 18.46 0.87 -4.72
CA GLU A 198 19.83 1.38 -4.73
C GLU A 198 20.76 0.17 -4.51
N ASN A 199 21.54 -0.17 -5.52
CA ASN A 199 22.71 -1.00 -5.30
C ASN A 199 23.62 -0.17 -4.39
N GLY A 200 24.11 -0.76 -3.30
CA GLY A 200 25.07 -0.13 -2.39
C GLY A 200 26.43 0.12 -3.04
N ALA A 201 26.46 0.85 -4.14
CA ALA A 201 27.63 1.30 -4.85
C ALA A 201 27.32 2.71 -5.36
N ALA A 202 27.46 3.70 -4.48
CA ALA A 202 27.93 5.00 -4.92
C ALA A 202 29.20 4.74 -5.75
N THR A 203 29.11 4.92 -7.05
CA THR A 203 30.25 4.85 -7.96
C THR A 203 30.49 6.26 -8.46
N GLY A 204 31.63 6.82 -8.03
CA GLY A 204 32.34 7.93 -8.68
C GLY A 204 31.85 9.32 -8.37
#